data_AF-A0A7E6EIE8-F1
#
_entry.id   AF-A0A7E6EIE8-F1
#
_cell.length_a   1.000
_cell.length_b   1.000
_cell.length_c   1.000
_cell.angle_alpha   90.00
_cell.angle_beta   90.00
_cell.angle_gamma   90.00
#
_symmetry.space_group_name_H-M   'P 1'
#
loop_
_entity.id
_entity.type
_entity.pdbx_description
1 polymer ?
#
loop_
_entity_poly.entity_id
_entity_poly.type
_entity_poly.pdbx_seq_one_letter_code
_entity_poly.pdbx_strand_id
1 'polypeptide(L)'
;MGVTIFTIGVVNPRKSELIAAASEPNCTHFIDLKSYDDIGFIVKEIKTETCKAVLIAENGVDLSNNPIPKTNKPKEQVVDVTKTIQSNSGTIITVSVQCGEVTVYGAYNNSQPSLASYDYMTYATDTNPGKLYIVKPTYPSTFHLTIISRRRIDPRISTCSKPHYNVSFEATDASIKVKCAQNNKEVLCSSDDLKDVLEKNIQYPCTSGTRQKGQFFFPYPNQAGKYFACDSTGKLTIVLCVGKEIFIAPLKTCKPVPGIALPPKPCIYNQTPFYFPHPQTLSKFIQCSQWGHTFEMPCPTDLSWNPSILTCVKLDPSVNVCGANTNGQFQPHPLNSTYFIVCGAGTDYRLRMCENYQTWDQTKIQCVT
;
A
#
# COMPACT_ATOMS: atom_id res chain seq x y z
N MET A 1 9.85 32.76 4.23
CA MET A 1 9.20 33.24 3.00
C MET A 1 10.29 33.46 1.96
N GLY A 2 10.23 32.76 0.83
CA GLY A 2 11.18 32.91 -0.27
C GLY A 2 10.49 33.54 -1.45
N VAL A 3 11.07 34.61 -2.01
CA VAL A 3 10.60 35.23 -3.25
C VAL A 3 11.34 34.56 -4.39
N THR A 4 10.60 34.02 -5.36
CA THR A 4 11.17 33.47 -6.60
C THR A 4 11.15 34.54 -7.68
N ILE A 5 12.29 34.78 -8.31
CA ILE A 5 12.49 35.81 -9.32
C ILE A 5 12.71 35.16 -10.68
N PHE A 6 11.90 35.54 -11.66
CA PHE A 6 12.03 35.14 -13.06
C PHE A 6 12.51 36.35 -13.87
N THR A 7 13.52 36.16 -14.71
CA THR A 7 14.07 37.22 -15.55
C THR A 7 13.90 36.88 -17.03
N ILE A 8 13.46 37.86 -17.80
CA ILE A 8 13.19 37.72 -19.24
C ILE A 8 14.02 38.77 -19.95
N GLY A 9 14.98 38.32 -20.74
CA GLY A 9 15.76 39.18 -21.62
C GLY A 9 15.14 39.19 -23.02
N VAL A 10 14.96 40.37 -23.61
CA VAL A 10 14.35 40.51 -24.94
C VAL A 10 15.27 41.34 -25.82
N VAL A 11 15.62 40.80 -26.99
CA VAL A 11 16.46 41.46 -28.02
C VAL A 11 17.80 41.99 -27.43
N ASN A 12 18.80 41.11 -27.46
CA ASN A 12 20.18 41.39 -27.03
C ASN A 12 20.33 41.88 -25.57
N PRO A 13 19.82 41.13 -24.57
CA PRO A 13 19.92 41.50 -23.17
C PRO A 13 21.33 41.28 -22.59
N ARG A 14 21.66 41.99 -21.52
CA ARG A 14 22.83 41.68 -20.68
C ARG A 14 22.58 40.42 -19.86
N LYS A 15 22.85 39.26 -20.45
CA LYS A 15 22.56 37.94 -19.87
C LYS A 15 23.15 37.73 -18.48
N SER A 16 24.36 38.23 -18.23
CA SER A 16 25.03 38.08 -16.93
C SER A 16 24.26 38.73 -15.78
N GLU A 17 23.65 39.89 -16.01
CA GLU A 17 22.88 40.61 -14.98
C GLU A 17 21.53 39.91 -14.72
N LEU A 18 20.87 39.45 -15.79
CA LEU A 18 19.58 38.78 -15.68
C LEU A 18 19.67 37.39 -15.06
N ILE A 19 20.74 36.65 -15.35
CA ILE A 19 21.01 35.36 -14.71
C ILE A 19 21.29 35.55 -13.22
N ALA A 20 22.09 36.56 -12.85
CA ALA A 20 22.40 36.84 -11.45
C ALA A 20 21.18 37.32 -10.62
N ALA A 21 20.18 37.91 -11.28
CA ALA A 21 18.94 38.33 -10.65
C ALA A 21 17.88 37.23 -10.59
N ALA A 22 18.01 36.16 -11.38
CA ALA A 22 17.09 35.03 -11.37
C ALA A 22 17.31 34.14 -10.14
N SER A 23 16.26 33.43 -9.73
CA SER A 23 16.40 32.38 -8.71
C SER A 23 17.04 31.11 -9.29
N GLU A 24 17.80 30.37 -8.47
CA GLU A 24 18.37 29.09 -8.88
C GLU A 24 17.29 27.98 -8.94
N PRO A 25 17.33 27.07 -9.93
CA PRO A 25 18.31 26.98 -11.01
C PRO A 25 18.03 27.94 -12.17
N ASN A 26 19.07 28.56 -12.72
CA ASN A 26 18.95 29.55 -13.81
C ASN A 26 18.28 29.01 -15.08
N CYS A 27 18.39 27.70 -15.36
CA CYS A 27 17.80 27.07 -16.54
C CYS A 27 16.27 27.08 -16.58
N THR A 28 15.60 27.36 -15.45
CA THR A 28 14.14 27.49 -15.37
C THR A 28 13.66 28.91 -15.07
N HIS A 29 14.57 29.81 -14.66
CA HIS A 29 14.21 31.15 -14.17
C HIS A 29 14.76 32.29 -15.03
N PHE A 30 15.66 32.02 -15.98
CA PHE A 30 16.10 32.98 -16.99
C PHE A 30 15.64 32.53 -18.38
N ILE A 31 14.99 33.45 -19.11
CA ILE A 31 14.55 33.20 -20.48
C ILE A 31 15.09 34.29 -21.42
N ASP A 32 15.77 33.86 -22.48
CA ASP A 32 16.36 34.74 -23.49
C ASP A 32 15.55 34.70 -24.80
N LEU A 33 14.91 35.82 -25.10
CA LEU A 33 14.07 35.98 -26.29
C LEU A 33 14.80 36.72 -27.41
N LYS A 34 14.67 36.15 -28.62
CA LYS A 34 15.25 36.72 -29.84
C LYS A 34 14.39 37.81 -30.47
N SER A 35 13.06 37.77 -30.28
CA SER A 35 12.11 38.79 -30.76
C SER A 35 11.03 39.09 -29.70
N TYR A 36 10.40 40.27 -29.82
CA TYR A 36 9.19 40.62 -29.06
C TYR A 36 7.96 39.78 -29.48
N ASP A 37 7.98 39.15 -30.65
CA ASP A 37 6.90 38.27 -31.12
C ASP A 37 6.82 36.96 -30.30
N ASP A 38 7.96 36.52 -29.76
CA ASP A 38 8.08 35.31 -28.95
C ASP A 38 7.57 35.52 -27.51
N ILE A 39 7.38 36.79 -27.10
CA ILE A 39 6.83 37.14 -25.78
C ILE A 39 5.42 36.57 -25.60
N GLY A 40 4.65 36.42 -26.69
CA GLY A 40 3.29 35.87 -26.63
C GLY A 40 3.26 34.41 -26.15
N PHE A 41 4.27 33.61 -26.51
CA PHE A 41 4.40 32.23 -26.08
C PHE A 41 4.78 32.14 -24.60
N ILE A 42 5.76 32.94 -24.18
CA ILE A 42 6.20 33.01 -22.78
C ILE A 42 5.11 33.58 -21.88
N VAL A 43 4.42 34.65 -22.29
CA VAL A 43 3.30 35.21 -21.53
C VAL A 43 2.19 34.17 -21.40
N LYS A 44 1.98 33.32 -22.40
CA LYS A 44 1.01 32.23 -22.32
C LYS A 44 1.47 31.12 -21.39
N GLU A 45 2.73 30.72 -21.43
CA GLU A 45 3.31 29.68 -20.57
C GLU A 45 3.38 30.16 -19.10
N ILE A 46 3.91 31.36 -18.86
CA ILE A 46 3.92 32.02 -17.56
C ILE A 46 2.50 32.24 -17.07
N LYS A 47 1.55 32.76 -17.86
CA LYS A 47 0.14 32.86 -17.41
C LYS A 47 -0.49 31.50 -17.14
N THR A 48 -0.14 30.47 -17.91
CA THR A 48 -0.69 29.11 -17.68
C THR A 48 -0.15 28.51 -16.38
N GLU A 49 1.11 28.75 -16.04
CA GLU A 49 1.73 28.26 -14.80
C GLU A 49 1.45 29.16 -13.58
N THR A 50 1.39 30.49 -13.75
CA THR A 50 1.05 31.44 -12.66
C THR A 50 -0.46 31.56 -12.39
N CYS A 51 -1.33 31.25 -13.36
CA CYS A 51 -2.79 31.26 -13.17
C CYS A 51 -3.39 29.87 -12.85
N LYS A 52 -2.59 28.86 -12.49
CA LYS A 52 -3.12 27.63 -11.86
C LYS A 52 -3.67 27.99 -10.47
N ALA A 53 -4.86 28.59 -10.45
CA ALA A 53 -5.57 28.90 -9.23
C ALA A 53 -5.93 27.58 -8.54
N VAL A 54 -5.48 27.43 -7.29
CA VAL A 54 -5.90 26.32 -6.45
C VAL A 54 -7.39 26.48 -6.20
N LEU A 55 -8.18 25.53 -6.67
CA LEU A 55 -9.60 25.49 -6.36
C LEU A 55 -9.77 24.99 -4.92
N ILE A 56 -10.46 25.76 -4.09
CA ILE A 56 -10.76 25.35 -2.71
C ILE A 56 -12.10 24.63 -2.74
N ALA A 57 -12.11 23.34 -2.42
CA ALA A 57 -13.34 22.61 -2.17
C ALA A 57 -13.83 22.98 -0.76
N GLU A 58 -14.91 23.76 -0.66
CA GLU A 58 -15.53 24.08 0.62
C GLU A 58 -16.61 23.04 0.99
N ASN A 59 -16.66 22.64 2.26
CA ASN A 59 -17.77 21.91 2.90
C ASN A 59 -18.34 20.69 2.14
N GLY A 60 -17.51 19.74 1.69
CA GLY A 60 -18.03 18.50 1.10
C GLY A 60 -18.74 18.68 -0.24
N VAL A 61 -18.48 19.78 -0.95
CA VAL A 61 -19.02 20.00 -2.28
C VAL A 61 -18.29 19.11 -3.28
N ASP A 62 -19.03 18.16 -3.86
CA ASP A 62 -18.58 17.34 -4.96
C ASP A 62 -18.19 18.20 -6.16
N LEU A 63 -17.04 17.89 -6.78
CA LEU A 63 -16.63 18.53 -8.03
C LEU A 63 -17.37 17.82 -9.16
N SER A 64 -18.53 18.34 -9.54
CA SER A 64 -19.39 17.73 -10.56
C SER A 64 -19.26 18.41 -11.94
N ASN A 65 -19.46 17.61 -12.99
CA ASN A 65 -19.51 18.02 -14.40
C ASN A 65 -18.26 18.77 -14.89
N ASN A 66 -17.07 18.38 -14.41
CA ASN A 66 -15.83 19.02 -14.83
C ASN A 66 -15.50 18.64 -16.27
N PRO A 67 -15.35 19.61 -17.20
CA PRO A 67 -15.16 19.31 -18.61
C PRO A 67 -13.76 18.76 -18.88
N ILE A 68 -13.71 17.66 -19.63
CA ILE A 68 -12.47 17.10 -20.17
C ILE A 68 -12.17 17.79 -21.50
N PRO A 69 -10.91 18.19 -21.76
CA PRO A 69 -10.53 18.78 -23.04
C PRO A 69 -10.92 17.89 -24.22
N LYS A 70 -11.50 18.48 -25.28
CA LYS A 70 -11.78 17.75 -26.53
C LYS A 70 -10.51 17.39 -27.30
N THR A 71 -9.39 18.04 -26.99
CA THR A 71 -8.06 17.83 -27.56
C THR A 71 -7.30 16.71 -26.83
N ASN A 72 -6.30 16.10 -27.48
CA ASN A 72 -5.43 15.09 -26.85
C ASN A 72 -4.48 15.64 -25.77
N LYS A 73 -4.46 16.96 -25.53
CA LYS A 73 -3.66 17.57 -24.49
C LYS A 73 -4.30 17.34 -23.12
N PRO A 74 -3.54 16.87 -22.12
CA PRO A 74 -4.06 16.73 -20.77
C PRO A 74 -4.37 18.11 -20.17
N LYS A 75 -5.40 18.17 -19.33
CA LYS A 75 -5.70 19.33 -18.48
C LYS A 75 -5.44 18.97 -17.04
N GLU A 76 -4.62 19.79 -16.39
CA GLU A 76 -4.30 19.70 -14.97
C GLU A 76 -5.15 20.68 -14.16
N GLN A 77 -5.59 20.26 -12.99
CA GLN A 77 -6.34 21.06 -12.04
C GLN A 77 -5.89 20.71 -10.63
N VAL A 78 -5.45 21.72 -9.87
CA VAL A 78 -5.05 21.56 -8.47
C VAL A 78 -6.21 21.98 -7.57
N VAL A 79 -6.52 21.15 -6.57
CA VAL A 79 -7.62 21.35 -5.63
C VAL A 79 -7.12 21.21 -4.20
N ASP A 80 -7.39 22.19 -3.34
CA ASP A 80 -7.27 22.05 -1.90
C ASP A 80 -8.57 21.47 -1.34
N VAL A 81 -8.47 20.30 -0.73
CA VAL A 81 -9.62 19.58 -0.15
C VAL A 81 -9.48 19.40 1.37
N THR A 82 -8.59 20.18 2.00
CA THR A 82 -8.29 20.09 3.44
C THR A 82 -9.53 20.23 4.31
N LYS A 83 -10.46 21.12 3.93
CA LYS A 83 -11.73 21.32 4.64
C LYS A 83 -12.71 20.15 4.47
N THR A 84 -12.60 19.39 3.37
CA THR A 84 -13.48 18.27 3.07
C THR A 84 -13.05 16.98 3.78
N ILE A 85 -11.74 16.79 3.98
CA ILE A 85 -11.16 15.61 4.67
C ILE A 85 -10.99 15.89 6.17
N GLN A 86 -12.01 16.49 6.79
CA GLN A 86 -11.97 16.77 8.24
C GLN A 86 -12.35 15.57 9.09
N SER A 87 -12.93 14.53 8.50
CA SER A 87 -13.35 13.33 9.21
C SER A 87 -12.15 12.56 9.75
N ASN A 88 -12.11 12.37 11.07
CA ASN A 88 -11.18 11.45 11.72
C ASN A 88 -11.49 9.97 11.40
N SER A 89 -12.60 9.73 10.69
CA SER A 89 -13.13 8.39 10.44
C SER A 89 -12.73 7.81 9.08
N GLY A 90 -12.07 8.61 8.26
CA GLY A 90 -11.71 8.31 6.88
C GLY A 90 -12.61 9.04 5.87
N THR A 91 -12.12 9.16 4.65
CA THR A 91 -12.83 9.74 3.51
C THR A 91 -12.47 8.94 2.27
N ILE A 92 -13.49 8.50 1.53
CA ILE A 92 -13.35 7.86 0.23
C ILE A 92 -13.60 8.93 -0.82
N ILE A 93 -12.59 9.20 -1.66
CA ILE A 93 -12.73 10.09 -2.80
C ILE A 93 -12.97 9.24 -4.02
N THR A 94 -14.13 9.38 -4.65
CA THR A 94 -14.49 8.62 -5.85
C THR A 94 -14.43 9.51 -7.07
N VAL A 95 -13.69 9.05 -8.09
CA VAL A 95 -13.52 9.73 -9.38
C VAL A 95 -14.27 8.92 -10.42
N SER A 96 -15.35 9.47 -10.94
CA SER A 96 -16.10 8.90 -12.05
C SER A 96 -15.86 9.71 -13.32
N VAL A 97 -15.75 9.01 -14.45
CA VAL A 97 -15.38 9.62 -15.72
C VAL A 97 -16.40 9.23 -16.77
N GLN A 98 -16.73 10.17 -17.66
CA GLN A 98 -17.48 9.90 -18.87
C GLN A 98 -16.62 10.27 -20.08
N CYS A 99 -16.31 9.27 -20.89
CA CYS A 99 -15.55 9.39 -22.15
C CYS A 99 -14.16 10.02 -22.00
N GLY A 100 -13.37 9.51 -21.07
CA GLY A 100 -12.03 9.99 -20.86
C GLY A 100 -11.27 9.08 -19.91
N GLU A 101 -10.10 9.56 -19.54
CA GLU A 101 -9.29 9.02 -18.47
C GLU A 101 -8.90 10.16 -17.53
N VAL A 102 -8.86 9.86 -16.25
CA VAL A 102 -8.47 10.81 -15.21
C VAL A 102 -7.49 10.13 -14.28
N THR A 103 -6.34 10.76 -14.07
CA THR A 103 -5.39 10.38 -13.02
C THR A 103 -5.46 11.44 -11.92
N VAL A 104 -5.57 11.00 -10.66
CA VAL A 104 -5.58 11.90 -9.51
C VAL A 104 -4.42 11.54 -8.60
N TYR A 105 -3.59 12.53 -8.30
CA TYR A 105 -2.53 12.46 -7.29
C TYR A 105 -2.99 13.24 -6.06
N GLY A 106 -2.81 12.67 -4.88
CA GLY A 106 -3.08 13.33 -3.61
C GLY A 106 -1.86 13.30 -2.71
N ALA A 107 -1.61 14.37 -1.97
CA ALA A 107 -0.53 14.38 -0.98
C ALA A 107 -0.80 15.35 0.17
N TYR A 108 -0.23 15.03 1.32
CA TYR A 108 -0.11 15.92 2.47
C TYR A 108 1.13 16.79 2.32
N ASN A 109 0.98 18.09 2.60
CA ASN A 109 2.09 19.06 2.62
C ASN A 109 2.84 19.23 1.28
N ASN A 110 2.31 18.70 0.17
CA ASN A 110 2.71 19.07 -1.18
C ASN A 110 1.50 19.74 -1.86
N SER A 111 1.62 21.02 -2.17
CA SER A 111 0.54 21.81 -2.75
C SER A 111 0.24 21.48 -4.20
N GLN A 112 1.13 20.75 -4.89
CA GLN A 112 0.94 20.31 -6.26
C GLN A 112 1.46 18.87 -6.43
N PRO A 113 0.71 17.87 -5.95
CA PRO A 113 1.06 16.46 -6.13
C PRO A 113 1.22 16.11 -7.61
N SER A 114 2.13 15.20 -7.93
CA SER A 114 2.37 14.76 -9.30
C SER A 114 2.95 13.35 -9.31
N LEU A 115 3.19 12.78 -10.49
CA LEU A 115 3.84 11.47 -10.61
C LEU A 115 5.20 11.40 -9.89
N ALA A 116 5.92 12.51 -9.81
CA ALA A 116 7.22 12.57 -9.13
C ALA A 116 7.10 12.64 -7.60
N SER A 117 5.94 13.07 -7.08
CA SER A 117 5.73 13.29 -5.64
C SER A 117 4.24 13.23 -5.32
N TYR A 118 3.79 12.10 -4.80
CA TYR A 118 2.43 11.84 -4.35
C TYR A 118 2.42 10.87 -3.17
N ASP A 119 1.42 10.98 -2.29
CA ASP A 119 1.17 9.99 -1.23
C ASP A 119 0.10 8.98 -1.68
N TYR A 120 -0.87 9.45 -2.45
CA TYR A 120 -1.99 8.66 -2.96
C TYR A 120 -2.15 8.89 -4.46
N MET A 121 -2.55 7.84 -5.17
CA MET A 121 -2.83 7.91 -6.61
C MET A 121 -4.03 7.03 -6.94
N THR A 122 -4.87 7.51 -7.84
CA THR A 122 -5.91 6.69 -8.46
C THR A 122 -6.05 7.03 -9.93
N TYR A 123 -6.60 6.08 -10.68
CA TYR A 123 -6.85 6.17 -12.09
C TYR A 123 -8.28 5.75 -12.39
N ALA A 124 -8.98 6.57 -13.17
CA ALA A 124 -10.38 6.39 -13.48
C ALA A 124 -10.61 6.43 -14.99
N THR A 125 -11.53 5.60 -15.46
CA THR A 125 -12.00 5.53 -16.85
C THR A 125 -13.52 5.47 -16.87
N ASP A 126 -14.09 5.54 -18.06
CA ASP A 126 -15.53 5.40 -18.29
C ASP A 126 -16.13 4.07 -17.79
N THR A 127 -15.34 3.01 -17.77
CA THR A 127 -15.77 1.69 -17.29
C THR A 127 -15.35 1.38 -15.86
N ASN A 128 -14.41 2.14 -15.30
CA ASN A 128 -13.83 1.83 -14.01
C ASN A 128 -13.58 3.12 -13.21
N PRO A 129 -14.42 3.43 -12.20
CA PRO A 129 -14.20 4.58 -11.35
C PRO A 129 -12.95 4.39 -10.49
N GLY A 130 -12.18 5.46 -10.32
CA GLY A 130 -11.03 5.49 -9.43
C GLY A 130 -11.46 5.82 -8.01
N LYS A 131 -10.79 5.24 -7.01
CA LYS A 131 -11.01 5.58 -5.59
C LYS A 131 -9.68 5.92 -4.90
N LEU A 132 -9.72 6.91 -4.01
CA LEU A 132 -8.67 7.18 -3.02
C LEU A 132 -9.26 6.97 -1.62
N TYR A 133 -8.51 6.30 -0.76
CA TYR A 133 -8.87 6.09 0.64
C TYR A 133 -7.94 6.95 1.48
N ILE A 134 -8.49 7.90 2.22
CA ILE A 134 -7.69 8.89 2.94
C ILE A 134 -8.14 8.95 4.39
N VAL A 135 -7.18 9.09 5.29
CA VAL A 135 -7.45 9.34 6.71
C VAL A 135 -6.60 10.50 7.16
N LYS A 136 -7.24 11.45 7.84
CA LYS A 136 -6.60 12.65 8.36
C LYS A 136 -5.53 12.28 9.41
N PRO A 137 -4.27 12.74 9.26
CA PRO A 137 -3.23 12.53 10.25
C PRO A 137 -3.48 13.36 11.52
N THR A 138 -2.83 13.02 12.64
CA THR A 138 -2.97 13.77 13.90
C THR A 138 -2.43 15.19 13.83
N TYR A 139 -1.38 15.39 13.04
CA TYR A 139 -0.72 16.68 12.90
C TYR A 139 -1.49 17.59 11.94
N PRO A 140 -1.44 18.92 12.12
CA PRO A 140 -2.05 19.85 11.17
C PRO A 140 -1.37 19.68 9.80
N SER A 141 -2.15 19.23 8.82
CA SER A 141 -1.69 18.97 7.46
C SER A 141 -2.72 19.49 6.47
N THR A 142 -2.27 20.12 5.40
CA THR A 142 -3.13 20.41 4.25
C THR A 142 -3.07 19.24 3.28
N PHE A 143 -4.19 18.93 2.65
CA PHE A 143 -4.27 17.87 1.65
C PHE A 143 -4.70 18.46 0.30
N HIS A 144 -3.84 18.26 -0.69
CA HIS A 144 -4.04 18.76 -2.04
C HIS A 144 -4.22 17.60 -3.00
N LEU A 145 -4.99 17.83 -4.05
CA LEU A 145 -5.20 16.94 -5.17
C LEU A 145 -4.72 17.62 -6.45
N THR A 146 -4.02 16.88 -7.29
CA THR A 146 -3.82 17.23 -8.70
C THR A 146 -4.58 16.24 -9.56
N ILE A 147 -5.54 16.76 -10.31
CA ILE A 147 -6.41 16.01 -11.21
C ILE A 147 -5.91 16.26 -12.63
N ILE A 148 -5.47 15.20 -13.31
CA ILE A 148 -5.05 15.24 -14.71
C ILE A 148 -6.09 14.50 -15.53
N SER A 149 -6.79 15.24 -16.40
CA SER A 149 -7.84 14.70 -17.25
C SER A 149 -7.42 14.69 -18.72
N ARG A 150 -7.75 13.61 -19.43
CA ARG A 150 -7.47 13.46 -20.85
C ARG A 150 -8.61 12.78 -21.58
N ARG A 151 -8.81 13.15 -22.85
CA ARG A 151 -9.74 12.44 -23.72
C ARG A 151 -9.16 11.08 -24.11
N ARG A 152 -9.98 10.05 -23.99
CA ARG A 152 -9.69 8.71 -24.53
C ARG A 152 -10.20 8.67 -25.97
N ILE A 153 -9.33 8.38 -26.93
CA ILE A 153 -9.73 8.10 -28.31
C ILE A 153 -9.88 6.60 -28.44
N ASP A 154 -11.09 6.09 -28.18
CA ASP A 154 -11.44 4.71 -28.51
C ASP A 154 -12.14 4.70 -29.88
N PRO A 155 -11.69 3.91 -30.87
CA PRO A 155 -12.35 3.77 -32.17
C PRO A 155 -13.80 3.25 -32.09
N ARG A 156 -14.26 2.70 -30.97
CA ARG A 156 -15.65 2.21 -30.77
C ARG A 156 -16.62 3.27 -30.21
N ILE A 157 -16.13 4.42 -29.76
CA ILE A 157 -16.94 5.47 -29.11
C ILE A 157 -16.89 6.74 -29.96
N SER A 158 -17.52 6.70 -31.12
CA SER A 158 -17.56 7.82 -32.09
C SER A 158 -18.50 8.97 -31.69
N THR A 159 -19.28 8.82 -30.60
CA THR A 159 -20.39 9.73 -30.24
C THR A 159 -20.29 10.37 -28.85
N CYS A 160 -19.09 10.54 -28.28
CA CYS A 160 -19.01 11.30 -27.02
C CYS A 160 -19.04 12.81 -27.22
N SER A 161 -20.22 13.41 -27.02
CA SER A 161 -20.47 14.84 -27.23
C SER A 161 -20.00 15.74 -26.08
N LYS A 162 -19.97 15.21 -24.83
CA LYS A 162 -19.66 15.96 -23.61
C LYS A 162 -18.81 15.15 -22.62
N PRO A 163 -17.50 14.99 -22.87
CA PRO A 163 -16.62 14.28 -21.97
C PRO A 163 -16.42 15.09 -20.68
N HIS A 164 -16.61 14.46 -19.53
CA HIS A 164 -16.52 15.11 -18.21
C HIS A 164 -16.15 14.11 -17.11
N TYR A 165 -15.81 14.61 -15.93
CA TYR A 165 -15.58 13.80 -14.74
C TYR A 165 -16.23 14.42 -13.51
N ASN A 166 -16.52 13.57 -12.53
CA ASN A 166 -17.01 13.96 -11.21
C ASN A 166 -16.05 13.44 -10.13
N VAL A 167 -15.85 14.24 -9.09
CA VAL A 167 -15.14 13.84 -7.87
C VAL A 167 -16.09 13.99 -6.71
N SER A 168 -16.44 12.87 -6.07
CA SER A 168 -17.26 12.85 -4.87
C SER A 168 -16.45 12.55 -3.63
N PHE A 169 -16.91 13.08 -2.49
CA PHE A 169 -16.25 12.91 -1.19
C PHE A 169 -17.20 12.25 -0.20
N GLU A 170 -16.94 10.99 0.13
CA GLU A 170 -17.78 10.21 1.02
C GLU A 170 -17.07 10.01 2.37
N ALA A 171 -17.62 10.62 3.42
CA ALA A 171 -17.18 10.35 4.78
C ALA A 171 -17.62 8.94 5.19
N THR A 172 -16.70 8.19 5.80
CA THR A 172 -16.97 6.83 6.28
C THR A 172 -17.62 6.85 7.67
N ASP A 173 -18.07 5.67 8.10
CA ASP A 173 -18.70 5.43 9.39
C ASP A 173 -17.91 6.06 10.55
N ALA A 174 -18.55 6.98 11.28
CA ALA A 174 -17.92 7.75 12.35
C ALA A 174 -17.28 6.89 13.46
N SER A 175 -17.74 5.63 13.61
CA SER A 175 -17.23 4.66 14.57
C SER A 175 -15.85 4.10 14.19
N ILE A 176 -15.50 4.11 12.90
CA ILE A 176 -14.22 3.62 12.41
C ILE A 176 -13.26 4.79 12.46
N LYS A 177 -12.22 4.73 13.29
CA LYS A 177 -11.14 5.73 13.32
C LYS A 177 -9.83 4.98 13.12
N VAL A 178 -9.14 5.26 12.02
CA VAL A 178 -7.93 4.53 11.64
C VAL A 178 -6.71 5.42 11.79
N LYS A 179 -5.60 4.86 12.25
CA LYS A 179 -4.26 5.46 12.16
C LYS A 179 -3.25 4.40 11.77
N CYS A 180 -2.14 4.79 11.16
CA CYS A 180 -1.03 3.88 10.94
C CYS A 180 0.17 4.32 11.75
N ALA A 181 0.86 3.36 12.36
CA ALA A 181 2.00 3.64 13.20
C ALA A 181 3.12 2.64 12.97
N GLN A 182 4.35 3.12 13.06
CA GLN A 182 5.57 2.33 13.04
C GLN A 182 6.54 2.91 14.08
N ASN A 183 7.12 2.08 14.94
CA ASN A 183 7.99 2.55 16.05
C ASN A 183 7.34 3.62 16.94
N ASN A 184 6.05 3.48 17.25
CA ASN A 184 5.23 4.47 17.98
C ASN A 184 5.13 5.86 17.32
N LYS A 185 5.60 6.01 16.07
CA LYS A 185 5.42 7.21 15.27
C LYS A 185 4.28 7.00 14.28
N GLU A 186 3.44 8.01 14.15
CA GLU A 186 2.39 8.00 13.13
C GLU A 186 3.04 8.06 11.73
N VAL A 187 2.56 7.20 10.84
CA VAL A 187 2.98 7.13 9.44
C VAL A 187 1.75 7.12 8.55
N LEU A 188 1.93 7.44 7.27
CA LEU A 188 0.85 7.32 6.29
C LEU A 188 0.44 5.85 6.13
N CYS A 189 -0.86 5.62 6.05
CA CYS A 189 -1.40 4.30 5.78
C CYS A 189 -1.24 3.93 4.31
N SER A 190 -1.02 2.63 4.04
CA SER A 190 -1.13 2.11 2.68
C SER A 190 -2.57 2.23 2.18
N SER A 191 -2.74 2.46 0.88
CA SER A 191 -4.07 2.50 0.25
C SER A 191 -4.81 1.18 0.39
N ASP A 192 -4.12 0.05 0.32
CA ASP A 192 -4.71 -1.27 0.51
C ASP A 192 -5.25 -1.44 1.94
N ASP A 193 -4.50 -0.95 2.92
CA ASP A 193 -4.86 -1.06 4.34
C ASP A 193 -6.13 -0.28 4.65
N LEU A 194 -6.21 0.93 4.09
CA LEU A 194 -7.38 1.78 4.23
C LEU A 194 -8.58 1.22 3.46
N LYS A 195 -8.36 0.69 2.26
CA LYS A 195 -9.42 0.03 1.49
C LYS A 195 -10.05 -1.11 2.29
N ASP A 196 -9.24 -2.01 2.84
CA ASP A 196 -9.73 -3.18 3.56
C ASP A 196 -10.59 -2.77 4.77
N VAL A 197 -10.15 -1.76 5.53
CA VAL A 197 -10.86 -1.27 6.72
C VAL A 197 -12.10 -0.45 6.36
N LEU A 198 -11.98 0.53 5.46
CA LEU A 198 -13.03 1.51 5.18
C LEU A 198 -14.17 0.93 4.33
N GLU A 199 -13.86 0.01 3.41
CA GLU A 199 -14.89 -0.73 2.66
C GLU A 199 -15.47 -1.92 3.45
N LYS A 200 -15.01 -2.14 4.70
CA LYS A 200 -15.45 -3.26 5.57
C LYS A 200 -15.18 -4.64 4.95
N ASN A 201 -14.15 -4.76 4.10
CA ASN A 201 -13.71 -6.06 3.55
C ASN A 201 -13.14 -6.98 4.65
N ILE A 202 -12.70 -6.38 5.76
CA ILE A 202 -12.29 -7.09 6.96
C ILE A 202 -13.20 -6.76 8.13
N GLN A 203 -13.38 -7.73 9.01
CA GLN A 203 -14.18 -7.54 10.22
C GLN A 203 -13.46 -6.60 11.18
N TYR A 204 -14.09 -5.46 11.48
CA TYR A 204 -13.56 -4.46 12.40
C TYR A 204 -13.46 -5.02 13.83
N PRO A 205 -12.25 -5.19 14.41
CA PRO A 205 -12.10 -5.92 15.66
C PRO A 205 -12.31 -5.06 16.91
N CYS A 206 -12.28 -3.72 16.79
CA CYS A 206 -12.38 -2.78 17.93
C CYS A 206 -13.83 -2.53 18.38
N THR A 207 -14.60 -3.59 18.57
CA THR A 207 -15.98 -3.50 19.07
C THR A 207 -16.02 -3.21 20.58
N SER A 208 -17.19 -2.82 21.11
CA SER A 208 -17.39 -2.69 22.56
C SER A 208 -17.21 -4.04 23.28
N GLY A 209 -17.68 -5.14 22.70
CA GLY A 209 -17.60 -6.47 23.29
C GLY A 209 -16.17 -7.01 23.44
N THR A 210 -15.30 -6.77 22.46
CA THR A 210 -13.89 -7.18 22.55
C THR A 210 -13.12 -6.36 23.59
N ARG A 211 -13.40 -5.05 23.67
CA ARG A 211 -12.83 -4.16 24.69
C ARG A 211 -13.23 -4.56 26.11
N GLN A 212 -14.49 -4.94 26.34
CA GLN A 212 -14.95 -5.42 27.66
C GLN A 212 -14.24 -6.71 28.09
N LYS A 213 -13.79 -7.53 27.14
CA LYS A 213 -12.98 -8.74 27.39
C LYS A 213 -11.48 -8.46 27.53
N GLY A 214 -11.05 -7.20 27.53
CA GLY A 214 -9.64 -6.82 27.61
C GLY A 214 -8.81 -7.18 26.37
N GLN A 215 -9.46 -7.39 25.22
CA GLN A 215 -8.79 -7.69 23.95
C GLN A 215 -8.57 -6.40 23.15
N PHE A 216 -7.31 -5.99 23.04
CA PHE A 216 -6.92 -4.74 22.37
C PHE A 216 -5.98 -4.96 21.18
N PHE A 217 -5.49 -6.18 20.96
CA PHE A 217 -4.52 -6.47 19.91
C PHE A 217 -4.99 -7.66 19.09
N PHE A 218 -5.05 -7.49 17.77
CA PHE A 218 -5.58 -8.49 16.84
C PHE A 218 -4.65 -8.64 15.63
N PRO A 219 -4.48 -9.87 15.11
CA PRO A 219 -3.71 -10.06 13.89
C PRO A 219 -4.37 -9.35 12.70
N TYR A 220 -3.54 -8.80 11.80
CA TYR A 220 -4.03 -8.24 10.54
C TYR A 220 -4.28 -9.39 9.54
N PRO A 221 -5.44 -9.48 8.86
CA PRO A 221 -5.74 -10.53 7.90
C PRO A 221 -4.72 -10.64 6.77
N ASN A 222 -4.25 -11.85 6.50
CA ASN A 222 -3.34 -12.19 5.41
C ASN A 222 -1.97 -11.48 5.42
N GLN A 223 -1.66 -10.67 6.45
CA GLN A 223 -0.40 -9.92 6.54
C GLN A 223 0.18 -9.94 7.95
N ALA A 224 1.07 -10.89 8.22
CA ALA A 224 1.64 -11.11 9.56
C ALA A 224 2.61 -9.99 10.01
N GLY A 225 3.13 -9.17 9.10
CA GLY A 225 4.05 -8.06 9.41
C GLY A 225 3.38 -6.83 10.04
N LYS A 226 2.08 -6.91 10.35
CA LYS A 226 1.31 -5.83 10.97
C LYS A 226 0.14 -6.37 11.77
N TYR A 227 -0.45 -5.51 12.59
CA TYR A 227 -1.56 -5.89 13.48
C TYR A 227 -2.47 -4.70 13.77
N PHE A 228 -3.64 -5.00 14.31
CA PHE A 228 -4.58 -4.02 14.81
C PHE A 228 -4.38 -3.80 16.30
N ALA A 229 -4.21 -2.55 16.70
CA ALA A 229 -4.25 -2.10 18.08
C ALA A 229 -5.49 -1.22 18.29
N CYS A 230 -6.33 -1.58 19.24
CA CYS A 230 -7.50 -0.83 19.64
C CYS A 230 -7.20 -0.04 20.91
N ASP A 231 -7.65 1.21 20.98
CA ASP A 231 -7.66 1.96 22.24
C ASP A 231 -8.97 1.76 23.04
N SER A 232 -9.04 2.36 24.23
CA SER A 232 -10.22 2.29 25.10
C SER A 232 -11.47 2.92 24.47
N THR A 233 -11.31 3.89 23.57
CA THR A 233 -12.40 4.54 22.85
C THR A 233 -12.92 3.72 21.66
N GLY A 234 -12.17 2.68 21.25
CA GLY A 234 -12.50 1.84 20.12
C GLY A 234 -11.87 2.31 18.81
N LYS A 235 -10.88 3.21 18.86
CA LYS A 235 -10.12 3.63 17.69
C LYS A 235 -9.09 2.57 17.31
N LEU A 236 -9.00 2.32 16.01
CA LEU A 236 -8.10 1.34 15.40
C LEU A 236 -6.78 2.00 14.99
N THR A 237 -5.67 1.37 15.37
CA THR A 237 -4.35 1.69 14.85
C THR A 237 -3.81 0.45 14.14
N ILE A 238 -3.46 0.59 12.86
CA ILE A 238 -2.72 -0.41 12.11
C ILE A 238 -1.25 -0.21 12.45
N VAL A 239 -0.67 -1.16 13.18
CA VAL A 239 0.72 -1.07 13.63
C VAL A 239 1.58 -1.96 12.75
N LEU A 240 2.59 -1.36 12.12
CA LEU A 240 3.58 -2.03 11.29
C LEU A 240 4.71 -2.55 12.18
N CYS A 241 4.99 -3.85 12.09
CA CYS A 241 6.15 -4.43 12.73
C CYS A 241 7.44 -3.90 12.07
N VAL A 242 8.53 -3.89 12.83
CA VAL A 242 9.80 -3.32 12.37
C VAL A 242 10.58 -4.36 11.58
N GLY A 243 11.13 -4.00 10.44
CA GLY A 243 11.92 -4.92 9.62
C GLY A 243 11.10 -6.12 9.15
N LYS A 244 11.63 -7.35 9.35
CA LYS A 244 10.98 -8.61 8.97
C LYS A 244 10.31 -9.33 10.15
N GLU A 245 9.97 -8.58 11.19
CA GLU A 245 9.23 -9.10 12.34
C GLU A 245 7.77 -9.40 11.98
N ILE A 246 7.14 -10.28 12.76
CA ILE A 246 5.71 -10.56 12.65
C ILE A 246 5.02 -10.39 13.99
N PHE A 247 3.74 -10.05 13.95
CA PHE A 247 2.93 -9.89 15.14
C PHE A 247 2.55 -11.26 15.72
N ILE A 248 2.95 -11.52 16.96
CA ILE A 248 2.65 -12.75 17.68
C ILE A 248 1.42 -12.52 18.56
N ALA A 249 0.25 -12.96 18.11
CA ALA A 249 -1.03 -12.66 18.78
C ALA A 249 -1.09 -13.07 20.27
N PRO A 250 -0.60 -14.27 20.69
CA PRO A 250 -0.60 -14.64 22.11
C PRO A 250 0.31 -13.76 22.98
N LEU A 251 1.42 -13.26 22.41
CA LEU A 251 2.37 -12.38 23.10
C LEU A 251 2.03 -10.90 22.95
N LYS A 252 1.06 -10.55 22.09
CA LYS A 252 0.61 -9.18 21.79
C LYS A 252 1.76 -8.25 21.39
N THR A 253 2.77 -8.77 20.69
CA THR A 253 3.96 -8.02 20.32
C THR A 253 4.57 -8.51 19.00
N CYS A 254 5.30 -7.63 18.31
CA CYS A 254 6.13 -8.01 17.18
C CYS A 254 7.41 -8.67 17.67
N LYS A 255 7.80 -9.78 17.04
CA LYS A 255 9.10 -10.38 17.24
C LYS A 255 9.68 -10.84 15.91
N PRO A 256 11.01 -10.97 15.81
CA PRO A 256 11.62 -11.70 14.72
C PRO A 256 11.02 -13.11 14.67
N VAL A 257 10.72 -13.58 13.46
CA VAL A 257 10.22 -14.95 13.28
C VAL A 257 11.33 -15.90 13.79
N PRO A 258 11.06 -16.77 14.80
CA PRO A 258 12.07 -17.69 15.32
C PRO A 258 12.53 -18.71 14.27
N GLY A 259 13.69 -19.34 14.44
CA GLY A 259 14.17 -20.41 13.56
C GLY A 259 14.58 -19.98 12.15
N ILE A 260 14.89 -20.96 11.30
CA ILE A 260 15.38 -20.78 9.93
C ILE A 260 14.26 -21.06 8.94
N ALA A 261 14.17 -20.25 7.87
CA ALA A 261 13.23 -20.49 6.79
C ALA A 261 13.82 -21.53 5.85
N LEU A 262 13.04 -22.53 5.45
CA LEU A 262 13.51 -23.54 4.53
C LEU A 262 13.73 -22.94 3.14
N PRO A 263 14.89 -23.17 2.51
CA PRO A 263 15.14 -22.67 1.16
C PRO A 263 14.26 -23.44 0.16
N PRO A 264 13.68 -22.78 -0.86
CA PRO A 264 12.90 -23.46 -1.90
C PRO A 264 13.73 -24.45 -2.73
N LYS A 265 15.06 -24.24 -2.77
CA LYS A 265 16.02 -25.09 -3.48
C LYS A 265 17.14 -25.50 -2.53
N PRO A 266 16.93 -26.51 -1.67
CA PRO A 266 17.89 -26.94 -0.66
C PRO A 266 19.03 -27.81 -1.22
N CYS A 267 18.93 -28.29 -2.45
CA CYS A 267 19.85 -29.27 -3.01
C CYS A 267 21.24 -28.69 -3.28
N ILE A 268 22.27 -29.41 -2.83
CA ILE A 268 23.68 -29.07 -3.04
C ILE A 268 24.36 -30.25 -3.75
N TYR A 269 25.29 -29.94 -4.66
CA TYR A 269 26.04 -30.95 -5.41
C TYR A 269 26.78 -31.90 -4.46
N ASN A 270 26.56 -33.20 -4.64
CA ASN A 270 27.22 -34.29 -3.93
C ASN A 270 27.15 -34.19 -2.39
N GLN A 271 26.03 -33.69 -1.86
CA GLN A 271 25.81 -33.57 -0.41
C GLN A 271 24.47 -34.19 0.00
N THR A 272 24.48 -34.85 1.16
CA THR A 272 23.29 -35.33 1.87
C THR A 272 22.80 -34.27 2.87
N PRO A 273 21.50 -34.22 3.21
CA PRO A 273 20.45 -35.19 2.88
C PRO A 273 19.84 -35.02 1.47
N PHE A 274 19.21 -36.07 0.94
CA PHE A 274 18.56 -36.06 -0.39
C PHE A 274 17.07 -35.71 -0.36
N TYR A 275 16.46 -35.65 0.81
CA TYR A 275 15.03 -35.39 0.96
C TYR A 275 14.83 -34.26 1.96
N PHE A 276 14.03 -33.27 1.56
CA PHE A 276 13.74 -32.09 2.37
C PHE A 276 12.23 -31.84 2.42
N PRO A 277 11.71 -31.32 3.54
CA PRO A 277 10.34 -30.84 3.57
C PRO A 277 10.12 -29.69 2.56
N HIS A 278 8.93 -29.61 1.98
CA HIS A 278 8.57 -28.49 1.12
C HIS A 278 8.24 -27.24 1.97
N PRO A 279 8.72 -26.03 1.60
CA PRO A 279 8.61 -24.84 2.46
C PRO A 279 7.19 -24.28 2.61
N GLN A 280 6.29 -24.61 1.70
CA GLN A 280 4.93 -24.03 1.61
C GLN A 280 3.81 -25.07 1.62
N THR A 281 4.14 -26.37 1.66
CA THR A 281 3.13 -27.42 1.72
C THR A 281 3.67 -28.69 2.39
N LEU A 282 2.79 -29.49 2.96
CA LEU A 282 3.00 -30.72 3.73
C LEU A 282 2.68 -31.89 2.80
N SER A 283 1.83 -31.69 1.79
CA SER A 283 1.51 -32.69 0.77
C SER A 283 2.58 -32.80 -0.33
N LYS A 284 3.70 -32.10 -0.20
CA LYS A 284 4.87 -32.27 -1.07
C LYS A 284 6.15 -32.33 -0.25
N PHE A 285 7.19 -32.85 -0.88
CA PHE A 285 8.55 -32.80 -0.41
C PHE A 285 9.48 -32.45 -1.57
N ILE A 286 10.71 -32.13 -1.23
CA ILE A 286 11.77 -31.87 -2.20
C ILE A 286 12.70 -33.08 -2.21
N GLN A 287 12.89 -33.66 -3.38
CA GLN A 287 13.91 -34.68 -3.64
C GLN A 287 15.07 -34.05 -4.38
N CYS A 288 16.28 -34.30 -3.88
CA CYS A 288 17.52 -33.86 -4.49
C CYS A 288 18.17 -35.02 -5.24
N SER A 289 18.80 -34.70 -6.36
CA SER A 289 19.75 -35.62 -7.01
C SER A 289 21.17 -35.39 -6.52
N GLN A 290 22.06 -36.35 -6.79
CA GLN A 290 23.50 -36.22 -6.51
C GLN A 290 24.17 -35.04 -7.22
N TRP A 291 23.59 -34.54 -8.32
CA TRP A 291 24.11 -33.38 -9.04
C TRP A 291 23.54 -32.04 -8.54
N GLY A 292 22.74 -32.04 -7.48
CA GLY A 292 22.15 -30.82 -6.91
C GLY A 292 20.86 -30.35 -7.61
N HIS A 293 20.29 -31.14 -8.53
CA HIS A 293 18.96 -30.83 -9.07
C HIS A 293 17.87 -31.05 -8.04
N THR A 294 16.91 -30.13 -8.01
CA THR A 294 15.74 -30.11 -7.14
C THR A 294 14.51 -30.61 -7.87
N PHE A 295 13.80 -31.57 -7.28
CA PHE A 295 12.54 -32.09 -7.78
C PHE A 295 11.47 -31.94 -6.69
N GLU A 296 10.37 -31.25 -7.00
CA GLU A 296 9.19 -31.24 -6.14
C GLU A 296 8.39 -32.52 -6.34
N MET A 297 8.23 -33.29 -5.27
CA MET A 297 7.54 -34.56 -5.29
C MET A 297 6.24 -34.44 -4.50
N PRO A 298 5.07 -34.71 -5.10
CA PRO A 298 3.83 -34.80 -4.35
C PRO A 298 3.80 -36.08 -3.50
N CYS A 299 3.25 -35.98 -2.30
CA CYS A 299 2.81 -37.14 -1.56
C CYS A 299 1.57 -37.76 -2.25
N PRO A 300 1.34 -39.07 -2.08
CA PRO A 300 0.07 -39.69 -2.45
C PRO A 300 -1.13 -38.97 -1.81
N THR A 301 -2.29 -39.07 -2.44
CA THR A 301 -3.53 -38.39 -1.99
C THR A 301 -3.79 -38.60 -0.50
N ASP A 302 -4.12 -37.53 0.20
CA ASP A 302 -4.38 -37.48 1.65
C ASP A 302 -3.20 -37.82 2.57
N LEU A 303 -1.98 -37.87 2.04
CA LEU A 303 -0.76 -38.04 2.83
C LEU A 303 0.04 -36.73 2.92
N SER A 304 0.81 -36.62 4.00
CA SER A 304 1.72 -35.51 4.26
C SER A 304 3.12 -36.02 4.56
N TRP A 305 4.13 -35.29 4.12
CA TRP A 305 5.53 -35.61 4.29
C TRP A 305 5.93 -35.57 5.76
N ASN A 306 6.53 -36.66 6.25
CA ASN A 306 7.14 -36.74 7.57
C ASN A 306 8.67 -36.62 7.44
N PRO A 307 9.28 -35.48 7.84
CA PRO A 307 10.71 -35.29 7.72
C PRO A 307 11.53 -36.12 8.73
N SER A 308 10.93 -36.66 9.78
CA SER A 308 11.62 -37.49 10.78
C SER A 308 11.96 -38.88 10.27
N ILE A 309 11.08 -39.45 9.44
CA ILE A 309 11.19 -40.81 8.90
C ILE A 309 11.29 -40.86 7.37
N LEU A 310 11.38 -39.68 6.73
CA LEU A 310 11.59 -39.49 5.29
C LEU A 310 10.55 -40.22 4.41
N THR A 311 9.27 -40.18 4.80
CA THR A 311 8.17 -40.77 4.02
C THR A 311 6.86 -40.02 4.22
N CYS A 312 5.90 -40.19 3.32
CA CYS A 312 4.56 -39.62 3.44
C CYS A 312 3.68 -40.48 4.36
N VAL A 313 3.01 -39.86 5.32
CA VAL A 313 2.11 -40.51 6.28
C VAL A 313 0.77 -39.81 6.33
N LYS A 314 -0.25 -40.51 6.83
CA LYS A 314 -1.57 -39.92 7.00
C LYS A 314 -1.56 -39.03 8.25
N LEU A 315 -2.00 -37.78 8.10
CA LEU A 315 -2.29 -36.93 9.24
C LEU A 315 -3.63 -37.31 9.84
N ASP A 316 -3.77 -37.13 11.15
CA ASP A 316 -5.07 -37.22 11.80
C ASP A 316 -5.99 -36.13 11.22
N PRO A 317 -7.21 -36.46 10.74
CA PRO A 317 -8.16 -35.48 10.18
C PRO A 317 -8.52 -34.33 11.11
N SER A 318 -8.33 -34.49 12.42
CA SER A 318 -8.53 -33.44 13.42
C SER A 318 -7.43 -32.38 13.43
N VAL A 319 -6.30 -32.62 12.76
CA VAL A 319 -5.14 -31.71 12.72
C VAL A 319 -5.33 -30.70 11.59
N ASN A 320 -6.02 -29.60 11.90
CA ASN A 320 -5.99 -28.41 11.05
C ASN A 320 -4.82 -27.52 11.46
N VAL A 321 -3.75 -27.56 10.66
CA VAL A 321 -2.53 -26.81 10.95
C VAL A 321 -2.74 -25.31 10.74
N CYS A 322 -3.30 -24.88 9.60
CA CYS A 322 -3.60 -23.48 9.33
C CYS A 322 -4.98 -23.35 8.69
N GLY A 323 -5.78 -22.43 9.20
CA GLY A 323 -7.11 -22.10 8.67
C GLY A 323 -7.40 -20.61 8.72
N ALA A 324 -8.64 -20.23 8.38
CA ALA A 324 -9.06 -18.84 8.22
C ALA A 324 -8.74 -17.93 9.43
N ASN A 325 -8.66 -18.50 10.65
CA ASN A 325 -8.42 -17.76 11.89
C ASN A 325 -7.00 -17.93 12.47
N THR A 326 -6.11 -18.63 11.78
CA THR A 326 -4.74 -18.89 12.29
C THR A 326 -3.69 -17.99 11.65
N ASN A 327 -4.06 -17.02 10.82
CA ASN A 327 -3.10 -16.13 10.17
C ASN A 327 -2.22 -15.38 11.19
N GLY A 328 -0.90 -15.39 10.97
CA GLY A 328 0.09 -14.85 11.90
C GLY A 328 0.33 -15.69 13.16
N GLN A 329 -0.33 -16.85 13.28
CA GLN A 329 -0.05 -17.80 14.36
C GLN A 329 1.07 -18.75 13.99
N PHE A 330 1.72 -19.24 15.03
CA PHE A 330 2.66 -20.34 14.94
C PHE A 330 1.96 -21.61 15.40
N GLN A 331 2.16 -22.68 14.65
CA GLN A 331 1.56 -23.96 14.93
C GLN A 331 2.65 -25.02 14.96
N PRO A 332 2.58 -25.99 15.89
CA PRO A 332 3.57 -27.06 15.94
C PRO A 332 3.48 -27.86 14.65
N HIS A 333 4.61 -28.28 14.11
CA HIS A 333 4.57 -29.19 12.98
C HIS A 333 4.01 -30.54 13.44
N PRO A 334 3.02 -31.11 12.72
CA PRO A 334 2.21 -32.20 13.26
C PRO A 334 2.96 -33.53 13.43
N LEU A 335 4.12 -33.68 12.79
CA LEU A 335 4.87 -34.95 12.71
C LEU A 335 6.33 -34.83 13.19
N ASN A 336 6.79 -33.63 13.55
CA ASN A 336 8.19 -33.41 13.90
C ASN A 336 8.33 -32.15 14.76
N SER A 337 8.81 -32.29 15.99
CA SER A 337 8.95 -31.19 16.95
C SER A 337 10.08 -30.21 16.64
N THR A 338 11.04 -30.53 15.76
CA THR A 338 12.10 -29.59 15.34
C THR A 338 11.62 -28.61 14.27
N TYR A 339 10.41 -28.80 13.74
CA TYR A 339 9.79 -27.90 12.79
C TYR A 339 8.55 -27.24 13.40
N PHE A 340 8.21 -26.08 12.86
CA PHE A 340 6.95 -25.42 13.17
C PHE A 340 6.49 -24.62 11.95
N ILE A 341 5.23 -24.24 11.98
CA ILE A 341 4.53 -23.70 10.84
C ILE A 341 4.09 -22.28 11.16
N VAL A 342 4.44 -21.34 10.29
CA VAL A 342 3.96 -19.96 10.33
C VAL A 342 2.77 -19.87 9.41
N CYS A 343 1.58 -19.70 9.97
CA CYS A 343 0.35 -19.60 9.19
C CYS A 343 0.21 -18.22 8.54
N GLY A 344 -0.11 -18.23 7.25
CA GLY A 344 -0.43 -17.05 6.45
C GLY A 344 -1.93 -16.93 6.19
N ALA A 345 -2.27 -16.33 5.05
CA ALA A 345 -3.63 -16.12 4.59
C ALA A 345 -4.36 -17.44 4.29
N GLY A 346 -5.48 -17.71 4.97
CA GLY A 346 -6.30 -18.91 4.71
C GLY A 346 -5.56 -20.21 5.02
N THR A 347 -5.20 -20.98 4.00
CA THR A 347 -4.41 -22.22 4.13
C THR A 347 -2.94 -22.02 3.76
N ASP A 348 -2.49 -20.79 3.53
CA ASP A 348 -1.08 -20.49 3.30
C ASP A 348 -0.28 -20.75 4.57
N TYR A 349 0.92 -21.29 4.41
CA TYR A 349 1.85 -21.44 5.51
C TYR A 349 3.29 -21.52 5.04
N ARG A 350 4.19 -21.22 5.97
CA ARG A 350 5.62 -21.28 5.78
C ARG A 350 6.23 -22.17 6.85
N LEU A 351 6.84 -23.25 6.42
CA LEU A 351 7.51 -24.18 7.29
C LEU A 351 8.89 -23.63 7.69
N ARG A 352 9.19 -23.71 8.99
CA ARG A 352 10.48 -23.30 9.56
C ARG A 352 11.05 -24.39 10.44
N MET A 353 12.37 -24.34 10.61
CA MET A 353 13.13 -25.30 11.40
C MET A 353 13.77 -24.58 12.59
N CYS A 354 13.69 -25.21 13.76
CA CYS A 354 14.44 -24.78 14.94
C CYS A 354 15.95 -25.04 14.76
N GLU A 355 16.78 -24.14 15.28
CA GLU A 355 18.23 -24.24 15.16
C GLU A 355 18.82 -25.20 16.18
N ASN A 356 20.02 -25.71 15.93
CA ASN A 356 20.83 -26.46 16.91
C ASN A 356 20.09 -27.60 17.62
N TYR A 357 19.27 -28.36 16.89
CA TYR A 357 18.47 -29.49 17.41
C TYR A 357 17.43 -29.11 18.46
N GLN A 358 17.09 -27.82 18.58
CA GLN A 358 16.01 -27.37 19.44
C GLN A 358 14.66 -27.90 18.96
N THR A 359 13.72 -27.97 19.89
CA THR A 359 12.31 -28.33 19.64
C THR A 359 11.41 -27.10 19.81
N TRP A 360 10.33 -27.07 19.06
CA TRP A 360 9.34 -26.01 19.14
C TRP A 360 8.45 -26.17 20.37
N ASP A 361 8.45 -25.17 21.24
CA ASP A 361 7.52 -25.07 22.38
C ASP A 361 6.35 -24.16 22.02
N GLN A 362 5.19 -24.75 21.74
CA GLN A 362 3.98 -24.03 21.36
C GLN A 362 3.48 -23.07 22.45
N THR A 363 3.73 -23.39 23.73
CA THR A 363 3.26 -22.55 24.84
C THR A 363 4.08 -21.27 24.97
N LYS A 364 5.38 -21.36 24.67
CA LYS A 364 6.32 -20.24 24.73
C LYS A 364 6.52 -19.53 23.39
N ILE A 365 6.08 -20.14 22.29
CA ILE A 365 6.23 -19.64 20.91
C ILE A 365 7.71 -19.39 20.59
N GLN A 366 8.55 -20.38 20.92
CA GLN A 366 9.99 -20.32 20.70
C GLN A 366 10.60 -21.72 20.57
N CYS A 367 11.76 -21.80 19.93
CA CYS A 367 12.58 -23.00 19.95
C CYS A 367 13.31 -23.09 21.29
N VAL A 368 13.23 -24.26 21.93
CA VAL A 368 13.85 -24.56 23.22
C VAL A 368 14.73 -25.81 23.10
N THR A 369 15.78 -25.86 23.92
CA THR A 369 16.67 -27.03 24.03
C THR A 369 16.03 -28.14 24.84
#